data_AF-A0A350PK66-F1
#
_entry.id   AF-A0A350PK66-F1
#
_cell.length_a   1.000
_cell.length_b   1.000
_cell.length_c   1.000
_cell.angle_alpha   90.00
_cell.angle_beta   90.00
_cell.angle_gamma   90.00
#
_symmetry.space_group_name_H-M   'P 1'
#
loop_
_entity.id
_entity.type
_entity.pdbx_description
1 polymer ?
#
loop_
_entity_poly.entity_id
_entity_poly.type
_entity_poly.pdbx_seq_one_letter_code
_entity_poly.pdbx_strand_id
1 'polypeptide(L)'
;KTQVNRIEFIFNLMNEEKDHKDPYSTFRYFSRLFTNSSQITIEENWKRIKGYYQRFNEWYSKREWYHKIGFLITVNEISIERLYKESNNLTKNEFGAYLDTLITSSMKNIDLENLQYQDKKEVRKALLLYNILTMLNSPDDNSYFPFNLFKTESWDIEHITSIKDAIPDRNRNHWLDDAKVFIDDAKPEGVSLKERAEICNVNNEEDFKALFQDIVSHFNSELGDDAINDISNLTLLDSETNRGYKNAVFPLKRKTIISRDKAGVFIPICTKNVFLKYFSEYPPKISFWTEEDRENYETDLYTVLDKYLETND
;
A
#
# COMPACT_ATOMS: atom_id res chain seq x y z
N LYS A 1 21.65 -0.29 -10.30
CA LYS A 1 21.55 -1.14 -9.09
C LYS A 1 22.13 -2.50 -9.45
N THR A 2 23.20 -2.92 -8.80
CA THR A 2 23.81 -4.25 -8.97
C THR A 2 22.80 -5.31 -8.58
N GLN A 3 22.50 -6.24 -9.49
CA GLN A 3 21.62 -7.37 -9.23
C GLN A 3 22.40 -8.34 -8.33
N VAL A 4 22.25 -8.19 -7.02
CA VAL A 4 22.83 -9.14 -6.05
C VAL A 4 22.20 -10.50 -6.33
N ASN A 5 23.01 -11.49 -6.67
CA ASN A 5 22.47 -12.83 -6.91
C ASN A 5 21.97 -13.42 -5.57
N ARG A 6 21.05 -14.39 -5.60
CA ARG A 6 20.38 -14.88 -4.38
C ARG A 6 21.35 -15.51 -3.36
N ILE A 7 22.47 -16.06 -3.82
CA ILE A 7 23.48 -16.69 -2.94
C ILE A 7 24.44 -15.64 -2.34
N GLU A 8 24.78 -14.59 -3.09
CA GLU A 8 25.57 -13.46 -2.64
C GLU A 8 24.86 -12.70 -1.52
N PHE A 9 23.52 -12.61 -1.56
CA PHE A 9 22.75 -12.08 -0.44
C PHE A 9 22.99 -12.87 0.87
N ILE A 10 22.99 -14.20 0.80
CA ILE A 10 23.30 -15.06 1.96
C ILE A 10 24.75 -14.83 2.41
N PHE A 11 25.70 -14.79 1.48
CA PHE A 11 27.11 -14.54 1.82
C PHE A 11 27.31 -13.18 2.49
N ASN A 12 26.64 -12.14 1.98
CA ASN A 12 26.67 -10.81 2.58
C ASN A 12 26.04 -10.80 3.98
N LEU A 13 25.02 -11.61 4.25
CA LEU A 13 24.44 -11.74 5.59
C LEU A 13 25.31 -12.56 6.55
N MET A 14 26.08 -13.53 6.04
CA MET A 14 27.02 -14.32 6.83
C MET A 14 28.28 -13.55 7.19
N ASN A 15 28.66 -12.54 6.41
CA ASN A 15 29.83 -11.71 6.68
C ASN A 15 29.60 -10.88 7.96
N GLU A 16 30.25 -11.28 9.04
CA GLU A 16 30.23 -10.60 10.35
C GLU A 16 31.24 -9.43 10.41
N GLU A 17 32.16 -9.35 9.45
CA GLU A 17 33.24 -8.37 9.35
C GLU A 17 33.01 -7.43 8.15
N LYS A 18 31.79 -6.89 8.03
CA LYS A 18 31.40 -6.02 6.92
C LYS A 18 32.26 -4.77 6.90
N ASP A 19 33.03 -4.61 5.82
CA ASP A 19 33.70 -3.37 5.48
C ASP A 19 32.98 -2.74 4.29
N HIS A 20 32.18 -1.71 4.56
CA HIS A 20 31.42 -0.99 3.54
C HIS A 20 32.31 -0.22 2.55
N LYS A 21 33.60 -0.05 2.85
CA LYS A 21 34.57 0.59 1.95
C LYS A 21 35.33 -0.41 1.09
N ASP A 22 35.24 -1.71 1.38
CA ASP A 22 35.86 -2.78 0.60
C ASP A 22 34.81 -3.52 -0.26
N PRO A 23 34.78 -3.31 -1.59
CA PRO A 23 33.90 -4.05 -2.49
C PRO A 23 34.07 -5.57 -2.43
N TYR A 24 35.21 -6.06 -1.92
CA TYR A 24 35.53 -7.47 -1.77
C TYR A 24 35.41 -7.98 -0.33
N SER A 25 34.80 -7.21 0.59
CA SER A 25 34.70 -7.57 2.02
C SER A 25 34.16 -9.00 2.22
N THR A 26 33.05 -9.34 1.57
CA THR A 26 32.45 -10.68 1.65
C THR A 26 33.37 -11.77 1.09
N PHE A 27 34.04 -11.50 -0.04
CA PHE A 27 35.01 -12.44 -0.59
C PHE A 27 36.18 -12.68 0.39
N ARG A 28 36.75 -11.62 0.98
CA ARG A 28 37.85 -11.74 1.94
C ARG A 28 37.43 -12.49 3.20
N TYR A 29 36.22 -12.23 3.70
CA TYR A 29 35.64 -12.97 4.83
C TYR A 29 35.61 -14.47 4.55
N PHE A 30 35.03 -14.90 3.43
CA PHE A 30 35.00 -16.32 3.06
C PHE A 30 36.40 -16.87 2.73
N SER A 31 37.27 -16.10 2.07
CA SER A 31 38.65 -16.51 1.80
C SER A 31 39.41 -16.82 3.10
N ARG A 32 39.19 -16.05 4.17
CA ARG A 32 39.75 -16.33 5.48
C ARG A 32 39.14 -17.59 6.11
N LEU A 33 37.82 -17.76 6.04
CA LEU A 33 37.14 -18.96 6.53
C LEU A 33 37.66 -20.25 5.90
N PHE A 34 38.10 -20.21 4.63
CA PHE A 34 38.61 -21.36 3.91
C PHE A 34 40.14 -21.49 3.90
N THR A 35 40.88 -20.71 4.70
CA THR A 35 42.36 -20.76 4.74
C THR A 35 42.88 -22.17 5.04
N ASN A 36 42.25 -22.86 6.01
CA ASN A 36 42.49 -24.27 6.27
C ASN A 36 41.44 -25.07 5.50
N SER A 37 41.63 -25.25 4.19
CA SER A 37 40.70 -25.87 3.23
C SER A 37 40.48 -27.39 3.46
N SER A 38 40.39 -27.80 4.72
CA SER A 38 40.02 -29.15 5.13
C SER A 38 38.57 -29.45 4.74
N GLN A 39 38.29 -30.73 4.53
CA GLN A 39 36.93 -31.19 4.25
C GLN A 39 35.93 -30.76 5.33
N ILE A 40 36.35 -30.80 6.61
CA ILE A 40 35.51 -30.38 7.76
C ILE A 40 35.14 -28.90 7.64
N THR A 41 36.13 -28.03 7.38
CA THR A 41 35.91 -26.59 7.19
C THR A 41 34.92 -26.31 6.06
N ILE A 42 35.03 -27.05 4.95
CA ILE A 42 34.14 -26.92 3.79
C ILE A 42 32.71 -27.32 4.18
N GLU A 43 32.56 -28.48 4.81
CA GLU A 43 31.25 -29.02 5.20
C GLU A 43 30.53 -28.14 6.23
N GLU A 44 31.24 -27.61 7.23
CA GLU A 44 30.68 -26.72 8.24
C GLU A 44 30.17 -25.41 7.63
N ASN A 45 30.98 -24.75 6.79
CA ASN A 45 30.57 -23.50 6.14
C ASN A 45 29.44 -23.73 5.14
N TRP A 46 29.48 -24.83 4.38
CA TRP A 46 28.38 -25.19 3.47
C TRP A 46 27.09 -25.50 4.24
N LYS A 47 27.18 -26.16 5.40
CA LYS A 47 26.03 -26.39 6.29
C LYS A 47 25.43 -25.07 6.77
N ARG A 48 26.24 -24.07 7.13
CA ARG A 48 25.76 -22.72 7.49
C ARG A 48 25.02 -22.06 6.32
N ILE A 49 25.60 -22.05 5.13
CA ILE A 49 24.98 -21.48 3.90
C ILE A 49 23.62 -22.14 3.64
N LYS A 50 23.56 -23.48 3.70
CA LYS A 50 22.31 -24.23 3.55
C LYS A 50 21.28 -23.85 4.63
N GLY A 51 21.72 -23.61 5.86
CA GLY A 51 20.84 -23.15 6.95
C GLY A 51 20.15 -21.82 6.64
N TYR A 52 20.90 -20.82 6.16
CA TYR A 52 20.32 -19.54 5.72
C TYR A 52 19.30 -19.75 4.59
N TYR A 53 19.69 -20.52 3.56
CA TYR A 53 18.80 -20.80 2.42
C TYR A 53 17.51 -21.49 2.85
N GLN A 54 17.60 -22.55 3.66
CA GLN A 54 16.46 -23.32 4.14
C GLN A 54 15.52 -22.45 4.99
N ARG A 55 16.07 -21.57 5.83
CA ARG A 55 15.28 -20.62 6.63
C ARG A 55 14.50 -19.66 5.75
N PHE A 56 15.16 -19.01 4.79
CA PHE A 56 14.48 -18.09 3.88
C PHE A 56 13.47 -18.80 2.98
N ASN A 57 13.76 -20.04 2.56
CA ASN A 57 12.81 -20.86 1.83
C ASN A 57 11.57 -21.18 2.68
N GLU A 58 11.73 -21.49 3.97
CA GLU A 58 10.60 -21.69 4.89
C GLU A 58 9.78 -20.40 5.06
N TRP A 59 10.44 -19.26 5.28
CA TRP A 59 9.80 -17.95 5.41
C TRP A 59 9.01 -17.57 4.16
N TYR A 60 9.55 -17.85 2.97
CA TYR A 60 8.87 -17.62 1.71
C TYR A 60 7.71 -18.61 1.48
N SER A 61 7.92 -19.89 1.78
CA SER A 61 6.92 -20.94 1.50
C SER A 61 5.71 -20.85 2.43
N LYS A 62 5.89 -20.40 3.68
CA LYS A 62 4.79 -20.14 4.59
C LYS A 62 4.20 -18.76 4.28
N ARG A 63 3.03 -18.76 3.63
CA ARG A 63 2.32 -17.55 3.20
C ARG A 63 2.22 -16.49 4.30
N GLU A 64 1.79 -16.88 5.50
CA GLU A 64 1.70 -15.97 6.65
C GLU A 64 3.04 -15.32 7.00
N TRP A 65 4.12 -16.12 7.05
CA TRP A 65 5.45 -15.61 7.38
C TRP A 65 5.99 -14.69 6.29
N TYR A 66 5.79 -15.03 5.01
CA TYR A 66 6.17 -14.16 3.90
C TYR A 66 5.57 -12.76 4.05
N HIS A 67 4.27 -12.71 4.34
CA HIS A 67 3.52 -11.46 4.43
C HIS A 67 3.90 -10.65 5.67
N LYS A 68 3.95 -11.28 6.85
CA LYS A 68 4.34 -10.62 8.11
C LYS A 68 5.77 -10.10 8.07
N ILE A 69 6.71 -10.92 7.59
CA ILE A 69 8.11 -10.52 7.43
C ILE A 69 8.22 -9.41 6.39
N GLY A 70 7.57 -9.56 5.24
CA GLY A 70 7.57 -8.55 4.19
C GLY A 70 7.07 -7.19 4.67
N PHE A 71 5.98 -7.16 5.46
CA PHE A 71 5.49 -5.95 6.12
C PHE A 71 6.57 -5.33 7.02
N LEU A 72 7.09 -6.10 7.99
CA LEU A 72 8.04 -5.62 9.00
C LEU A 72 9.33 -5.07 8.38
N ILE A 73 9.85 -5.73 7.34
CA ILE A 73 11.01 -5.25 6.60
C ILE A 73 10.67 -3.97 5.81
N THR A 74 9.47 -3.88 5.21
CA THR A 74 9.04 -2.73 4.40
C THR A 74 8.87 -1.47 5.23
N VAL A 75 8.33 -1.60 6.44
CA VAL A 75 8.13 -0.49 7.38
C VAL A 75 9.37 -0.18 8.22
N ASN A 76 10.46 -0.92 7.99
CA ASN A 76 11.75 -0.83 8.70
C ASN A 76 11.67 -1.06 10.21
N GLU A 77 10.76 -1.93 10.66
CA GLU A 77 10.63 -2.31 12.08
C GLU A 77 11.81 -3.20 12.52
N ILE A 78 12.24 -4.11 11.65
CA ILE A 78 13.38 -4.99 11.90
C ILE A 78 14.18 -5.18 10.62
N SER A 79 15.50 -5.39 10.75
CA SER A 79 16.32 -5.79 9.62
C SER A 79 16.26 -7.29 9.41
N ILE A 80 16.42 -7.74 8.16
CA ILE A 80 16.45 -9.17 7.83
C ILE A 80 17.58 -9.91 8.56
N GLU A 81 18.70 -9.23 8.82
CA GLU A 81 19.84 -9.78 9.58
C GLU A 81 19.47 -10.03 11.04
N ARG A 82 18.85 -9.04 11.70
CA ARG A 82 18.40 -9.17 13.08
C ARG A 82 17.32 -10.24 13.18
N LEU A 83 16.34 -10.22 12.29
CA LEU A 83 15.27 -11.21 12.25
C LEU A 83 15.82 -12.65 12.11
N TYR A 84 16.83 -12.85 11.27
CA TYR A 84 17.48 -14.16 11.13
C TYR A 84 18.14 -14.60 12.43
N LYS A 85 18.90 -13.70 13.09
CA LYS A 85 19.56 -13.97 14.37
C LYS A 85 18.55 -14.37 15.45
N GLU A 86 17.48 -13.61 15.62
CA GLU A 86 16.42 -13.92 16.61
C GLU A 86 15.74 -15.26 16.30
N SER A 87 15.45 -15.55 15.02
CA SER A 87 14.77 -16.78 14.59
C SER A 87 15.53 -18.08 14.90
N ASN A 88 16.85 -18.01 15.15
CA ASN A 88 17.66 -19.18 15.49
C ASN A 88 17.44 -19.65 16.93
N ASN A 89 16.95 -18.76 17.81
CA ASN A 89 16.72 -19.06 19.21
C ASN A 89 15.25 -19.39 19.51
N LEU A 90 14.38 -19.38 18.49
CA LEU A 90 12.94 -19.55 18.63
C LEU A 90 12.48 -20.82 17.93
N THR A 91 11.56 -21.55 18.56
CA THR A 91 10.76 -22.58 17.89
C THR A 91 9.85 -21.93 16.85
N LYS A 92 9.21 -22.76 16.00
CA LYS A 92 8.33 -22.25 14.93
C LYS A 92 7.13 -21.48 15.48
N ASN A 93 6.56 -21.92 16.60
CA ASN A 93 5.41 -21.26 17.23
C ASN A 93 5.83 -19.93 17.86
N GLU A 94 6.95 -19.92 18.59
CA GLU A 94 7.50 -18.70 19.19
C GLU A 94 7.91 -17.68 18.12
N PHE A 95 8.45 -18.13 16.99
CA PHE A 95 8.78 -17.23 15.88
C PHE A 95 7.53 -16.57 15.28
N GLY A 96 6.43 -17.33 15.10
CA GLY A 96 5.15 -16.76 14.66
C GLY A 96 4.63 -15.71 15.63
N ALA A 97 4.64 -16.01 16.94
CA ALA A 97 4.25 -15.05 17.98
C ALA A 97 5.15 -13.82 18.03
N TYR A 98 6.46 -14.00 17.83
CA TYR A 98 7.44 -12.91 17.77
C TYR A 98 7.15 -11.94 16.61
N LEU A 99 6.78 -12.46 15.43
CA LEU A 99 6.36 -11.63 14.30
C LEU A 99 5.11 -10.81 14.66
N ASP A 100 4.13 -11.42 15.34
CA ASP A 100 2.93 -10.72 15.80
C ASP A 100 3.26 -9.60 16.80
N THR A 101 4.12 -9.86 17.79
CA THR A 101 4.58 -8.84 18.74
C THR A 101 5.26 -7.66 18.04
N LEU A 102 6.08 -7.91 17.01
CA LEU A 102 6.73 -6.84 16.24
C LEU A 102 5.70 -6.01 15.47
N ILE A 103 4.67 -6.65 14.89
CA ILE A 103 3.61 -5.94 14.16
C ILE A 103 2.82 -5.06 15.13
N THR A 104 2.35 -5.61 16.26
CA THR A 104 1.64 -4.84 17.30
C THR A 104 2.50 -3.66 17.79
N SER A 105 3.78 -3.90 18.08
CA SER A 105 4.70 -2.83 18.50
C SER A 105 4.83 -1.72 17.45
N SER A 106 4.87 -2.09 16.17
CA SER A 106 4.97 -1.13 15.06
C SER A 106 3.71 -0.27 14.87
N MET A 107 2.56 -0.74 15.39
CA MET A 107 1.24 -0.11 15.29
C MET A 107 0.83 0.65 16.57
N LYS A 108 1.50 0.41 17.71
CA LYS A 108 1.13 0.92 19.05
C LYS A 108 0.77 2.41 19.16
N ASN A 109 1.38 3.27 18.34
CA ASN A 109 1.18 4.72 18.41
C ASN A 109 0.32 5.26 17.24
N ILE A 110 -0.37 4.38 16.52
CA ILE A 110 -1.26 4.77 15.43
C ILE A 110 -2.67 4.78 16.00
N ASP A 111 -3.15 6.00 16.25
CA ASP A 111 -4.55 6.27 16.50
C ASP A 111 -5.25 6.32 15.13
N LEU A 112 -6.00 5.26 14.80
CA LEU A 112 -6.70 5.15 13.52
C LEU A 112 -7.87 6.13 13.40
N GLU A 113 -8.56 6.44 14.50
CA GLU A 113 -9.74 7.32 14.53
C GLU A 113 -9.34 8.75 14.12
N ASN A 114 -8.19 9.19 14.61
CA ASN A 114 -7.66 10.52 14.29
C ASN A 114 -6.63 10.50 13.15
N LEU A 115 -6.53 9.41 12.38
CA LEU A 115 -5.51 9.29 11.34
C LEU A 115 -5.91 10.04 10.07
N GLN A 116 -5.06 10.98 9.67
CA GLN A 116 -5.36 11.93 8.61
C GLN A 116 -4.32 11.88 7.49
N TYR A 117 -4.67 12.40 6.32
CA TYR A 117 -3.81 12.42 5.13
C TYR A 117 -2.40 12.98 5.39
N GLN A 118 -2.25 13.99 6.25
CA GLN A 118 -0.94 14.56 6.62
C GLN A 118 0.00 13.58 7.34
N ASP A 119 -0.53 12.55 8.01
CA ASP A 119 0.22 11.54 8.77
C ASP A 119 0.74 10.45 7.81
N LYS A 120 1.47 10.89 6.77
CA LYS A 120 1.85 10.09 5.60
C LYS A 120 2.44 8.74 5.94
N LYS A 121 3.30 8.70 6.95
CA LYS A 121 4.06 7.50 7.31
C LYS A 121 3.13 6.49 7.99
N GLU A 122 2.29 6.96 8.89
CA GLU A 122 1.35 6.20 9.69
C GLU A 122 0.19 5.70 8.83
N VAL A 123 -0.42 6.56 8.00
CA VAL A 123 -1.44 6.17 7.00
C VAL A 123 -0.90 5.09 6.07
N ARG A 124 0.29 5.31 5.49
CA ARG A 124 0.89 4.31 4.58
C ARG A 124 1.13 2.99 5.30
N LYS A 125 1.58 3.02 6.56
CA LYS A 125 1.81 1.82 7.36
C LYS A 125 0.51 1.06 7.63
N ALA A 126 -0.53 1.76 8.08
CA ALA A 126 -1.85 1.19 8.36
C ALA A 126 -2.47 0.57 7.10
N LEU A 127 -2.51 1.31 5.98
CA LEU A 127 -3.07 0.82 4.73
C LEU A 127 -2.26 -0.37 4.15
N LEU A 128 -0.94 -0.39 4.32
CA LEU A 128 -0.13 -1.53 3.90
C LEU A 128 -0.45 -2.78 4.73
N LEU A 129 -0.52 -2.64 6.06
CA LEU A 129 -0.89 -3.75 6.94
C LEU A 129 -2.30 -4.25 6.61
N TYR A 130 -3.25 -3.34 6.41
CA TYR A 130 -4.62 -3.66 6.05
C TYR A 130 -4.72 -4.48 4.76
N ASN A 131 -3.99 -4.09 3.70
CA ASN A 131 -3.89 -4.88 2.48
C ASN A 131 -3.34 -6.29 2.73
N ILE A 132 -2.29 -6.39 3.53
CA ILE A 132 -1.63 -7.66 3.81
C ILE A 132 -2.53 -8.59 4.64
N LEU A 133 -3.19 -8.07 5.67
CA LEU A 133 -4.08 -8.85 6.52
C LEU A 133 -5.36 -9.26 5.78
N THR A 134 -5.90 -8.39 4.93
CA THR A 134 -7.04 -8.73 4.05
C THR A 134 -6.71 -9.93 3.16
N MET A 135 -5.50 -9.96 2.58
CA MET A 135 -5.03 -11.12 1.83
C MET A 135 -4.91 -12.36 2.74
N LEU A 136 -4.31 -12.23 3.94
CA LEU A 136 -4.13 -13.34 4.86
C LEU A 136 -5.46 -13.92 5.39
N ASN A 137 -6.49 -13.09 5.55
CA ASN A 137 -7.83 -13.49 5.99
C ASN A 137 -8.63 -14.21 4.89
N SER A 138 -8.12 -14.27 3.66
CA SER A 138 -8.70 -15.04 2.56
C SER A 138 -7.92 -16.36 2.39
N PRO A 139 -8.29 -17.46 3.07
CA PRO A 139 -7.49 -18.69 3.10
C PRO A 139 -7.44 -19.41 1.75
N ASP A 140 -8.46 -19.25 0.92
CA ASP A 140 -8.53 -19.86 -0.42
C ASP A 140 -7.66 -19.10 -1.45
N ASP A 141 -7.27 -17.86 -1.14
CA ASP A 141 -6.35 -17.10 -1.97
C ASP A 141 -4.89 -17.45 -1.62
N ASN A 142 -4.22 -18.13 -2.55
CA ASN A 142 -2.81 -18.52 -2.43
C ASN A 142 -1.85 -17.45 -2.97
N SER A 143 -2.34 -16.25 -3.30
CA SER A 143 -1.53 -15.16 -3.81
C SER A 143 -0.56 -14.61 -2.74
N TYR A 144 0.51 -14.01 -3.23
CA TYR A 144 1.58 -13.38 -2.45
C TYR A 144 1.61 -11.89 -2.74
N PHE A 145 1.57 -11.05 -1.69
CA PHE A 145 1.72 -9.61 -1.85
C PHE A 145 3.06 -9.28 -2.52
N PRO A 146 3.10 -8.61 -3.68
CA PRO A 146 4.32 -8.45 -4.45
C PRO A 146 5.23 -7.35 -3.88
N PHE A 147 5.86 -7.59 -2.72
CA PHE A 147 6.76 -6.62 -2.05
C PHE A 147 7.89 -6.11 -2.93
N ASN A 148 8.33 -6.92 -3.91
CA ASN A 148 9.22 -6.48 -4.98
C ASN A 148 8.69 -5.22 -5.66
N LEU A 149 7.49 -5.32 -6.27
CA LEU A 149 6.84 -4.22 -6.97
C LEU A 149 6.59 -3.06 -6.01
N PHE A 150 6.10 -3.37 -4.80
CA PHE A 150 5.85 -2.35 -3.78
C PHE A 150 7.08 -1.52 -3.39
N LYS A 151 8.28 -2.12 -3.44
CA LYS A 151 9.54 -1.47 -3.09
C LYS A 151 10.23 -0.83 -4.29
N THR A 152 10.07 -1.37 -5.49
CA THR A 152 10.70 -0.84 -6.71
C THR A 152 9.95 0.34 -7.30
N GLU A 153 8.63 0.33 -7.16
CA GLU A 153 7.75 1.40 -7.63
C GLU A 153 7.58 2.48 -6.56
N SER A 154 7.14 3.67 -6.99
CA SER A 154 6.68 4.71 -6.08
C SER A 154 5.19 4.50 -5.82
N TRP A 155 4.79 4.61 -4.56
CA TRP A 155 3.41 4.47 -4.12
C TRP A 155 3.02 5.70 -3.35
N ASP A 156 1.82 6.20 -3.61
CA ASP A 156 1.24 7.37 -2.97
C ASP A 156 0.03 6.95 -2.13
N ILE A 157 -0.36 7.88 -1.25
CA ILE A 157 -1.67 7.85 -0.59
C ILE A 157 -2.61 8.61 -1.52
N GLU A 158 -3.64 7.93 -1.99
CA GLU A 158 -4.66 8.46 -2.87
C GLU A 158 -5.92 8.79 -2.08
N HIS A 159 -6.47 9.98 -2.30
CA HIS A 159 -7.82 10.32 -1.87
C HIS A 159 -8.84 9.61 -2.75
N ILE A 160 -9.84 8.98 -2.18
CA ILE A 160 -10.86 8.25 -2.95
C ILE A 160 -11.73 9.26 -3.73
N THR A 161 -12.10 10.37 -3.11
CA THR A 161 -12.83 11.49 -3.74
C THR A 161 -11.92 12.62 -4.21
N SER A 162 -12.49 13.59 -4.94
CA SER A 162 -11.77 14.83 -5.30
C SER A 162 -11.80 15.83 -4.16
N ILE A 163 -10.77 16.67 -4.09
CA ILE A 163 -10.64 17.73 -3.07
C ILE A 163 -10.91 19.10 -3.70
N LYS A 164 -11.68 19.95 -3.03
CA LYS A 164 -12.07 21.30 -3.51
C LYS A 164 -10.88 22.26 -3.65
N ASP A 165 -9.81 22.06 -2.89
CA ASP A 165 -8.63 22.94 -2.88
C ASP A 165 -7.54 22.53 -3.89
N ALA A 166 -7.65 21.34 -4.50
CA ALA A 166 -6.67 20.83 -5.45
C ALA A 166 -7.09 21.14 -6.91
N ILE A 167 -7.22 22.44 -7.22
CA ILE A 167 -7.65 22.95 -8.53
C ILE A 167 -6.54 22.70 -9.59
N PRO A 168 -6.87 22.19 -10.80
CA PRO A 168 -5.88 21.99 -11.86
C PRO A 168 -5.30 23.30 -12.43
N ASP A 169 -3.97 23.44 -12.43
CA ASP A 169 -3.30 24.63 -13.00
C ASP A 169 -3.14 24.62 -14.52
N ARG A 170 -2.76 23.47 -15.12
CA ARG A 170 -2.30 23.39 -16.53
C ARG A 170 -3.16 22.55 -17.47
N ASN A 171 -4.21 21.88 -16.98
CA ASN A 171 -5.05 20.95 -17.76
C ASN A 171 -6.56 21.12 -17.49
N ARG A 172 -7.02 22.36 -17.30
CA ARG A 172 -8.41 22.66 -16.89
C ARG A 172 -9.45 22.10 -17.86
N ASN A 173 -9.24 22.29 -19.18
CA ASN A 173 -10.13 21.75 -20.23
C ASN A 173 -10.28 20.22 -20.13
N HIS A 174 -9.14 19.50 -20.08
CA HIS A 174 -9.15 18.05 -20.02
C HIS A 174 -9.86 17.53 -18.76
N TRP A 175 -9.59 18.15 -17.61
CA TRP A 175 -10.28 17.80 -16.36
C TRP A 175 -11.79 18.01 -16.48
N LEU A 176 -12.23 19.12 -17.08
CA LEU A 176 -13.65 19.43 -17.25
C LEU A 176 -14.34 18.46 -18.21
N ASP A 177 -13.69 18.15 -19.34
CA ASP A 177 -14.17 17.20 -20.33
C ASP A 177 -14.29 15.78 -19.74
N ASP A 178 -13.34 15.38 -18.90
CA ASP A 178 -13.41 14.10 -18.20
C ASP A 178 -14.55 14.07 -17.17
N ALA A 179 -14.72 15.15 -16.39
CA ALA A 179 -15.70 15.21 -15.30
C ALA A 179 -17.14 15.29 -15.83
N LYS A 180 -17.40 16.12 -16.85
CA LYS A 180 -18.76 16.38 -17.37
C LYS A 180 -19.45 15.15 -17.92
N VAL A 181 -18.68 14.16 -18.40
CA VAL A 181 -19.20 12.88 -18.91
C VAL A 181 -19.93 12.07 -17.84
N PHE A 182 -19.58 12.27 -16.56
CA PHE A 182 -20.16 11.52 -15.45
C PHE A 182 -21.21 12.28 -14.66
N ILE A 183 -21.52 13.53 -15.01
CA ILE A 183 -22.56 14.31 -14.35
C ILE A 183 -23.92 13.70 -14.71
N ASP A 184 -24.71 13.37 -13.68
CA ASP A 184 -26.04 12.80 -13.83
C ASP A 184 -27.05 13.89 -14.26
N ASP A 185 -27.44 13.88 -15.53
CA ASP A 185 -28.40 14.80 -16.11
C ASP A 185 -29.87 14.38 -15.91
N ALA A 186 -30.14 13.31 -15.15
CA ALA A 186 -31.49 12.97 -14.74
C ALA A 186 -32.07 13.94 -13.69
N LYS A 187 -31.21 14.71 -13.00
CA LYS A 187 -31.60 15.72 -12.01
C LYS A 187 -31.43 17.15 -12.56
N PRO A 188 -32.31 18.10 -12.22
CA PRO A 188 -32.20 19.49 -12.67
C PRO A 188 -30.87 20.15 -12.34
N GLU A 189 -30.29 19.83 -11.19
CA GLU A 189 -28.97 20.32 -10.76
C GLU A 189 -27.85 19.84 -11.70
N GLY A 190 -27.85 18.56 -12.07
CA GLY A 190 -26.85 18.01 -12.99
C GLY A 190 -26.99 18.55 -14.41
N VAL A 191 -28.22 18.79 -14.89
CA VAL A 191 -28.46 19.47 -16.18
C VAL A 191 -27.80 20.85 -16.17
N SER A 192 -28.07 21.66 -15.14
CA SER A 192 -27.49 23.00 -15.00
C SER A 192 -25.95 22.97 -14.92
N LEU A 193 -25.38 22.03 -14.16
CA LEU A 193 -23.92 21.86 -14.07
C LEU A 193 -23.29 21.48 -15.42
N LYS A 194 -23.93 20.59 -16.16
CA LYS A 194 -23.45 20.13 -17.47
C LYS A 194 -23.52 21.25 -18.50
N GLU A 195 -24.60 22.02 -18.53
CA GLU A 195 -24.72 23.21 -19.39
C GLU A 195 -23.62 24.24 -19.08
N ARG A 196 -23.38 24.53 -17.80
CA ARG A 196 -22.29 25.42 -17.36
C ARG A 196 -20.92 24.87 -17.78
N ALA A 197 -20.71 23.56 -17.70
CA ALA A 197 -19.48 22.92 -18.14
C ALA A 197 -19.23 23.02 -19.64
N GLU A 198 -20.26 23.00 -20.49
CA GLU A 198 -20.08 23.14 -21.94
C GLU A 198 -19.73 24.56 -22.38
N ILE A 199 -20.14 25.58 -21.63
CA ILE A 199 -19.91 27.00 -21.97
C ILE A 199 -18.77 27.65 -21.17
N CYS A 200 -18.20 26.95 -20.19
CA CYS A 200 -17.18 27.50 -19.30
C CYS A 200 -15.92 27.92 -20.06
N ASN A 201 -15.42 29.12 -19.79
CA ASN A 201 -14.13 29.55 -20.28
C ASN A 201 -13.05 29.22 -19.23
N VAL A 202 -12.35 28.09 -19.40
CA VAL A 202 -11.35 27.63 -18.42
C VAL A 202 -10.17 28.60 -18.19
N ASN A 203 -9.96 29.56 -19.11
CA ASN A 203 -8.93 30.59 -18.97
C ASN A 203 -9.35 31.70 -17.99
N ASN A 204 -10.66 31.84 -17.73
CA ASN A 204 -11.16 32.66 -16.64
C ASN A 204 -11.04 31.87 -15.33
N GLU A 205 -10.11 32.29 -14.47
CA GLU A 205 -9.79 31.59 -13.24
C GLU A 205 -10.94 31.58 -12.23
N GLU A 206 -11.68 32.68 -12.08
CA GLU A 206 -12.80 32.77 -11.14
C GLU A 206 -13.97 31.89 -11.58
N ASP A 207 -14.32 31.96 -12.86
CA ASP A 207 -15.40 31.15 -13.46
C ASP A 207 -15.08 29.65 -13.37
N PHE A 208 -13.88 29.26 -13.78
CA PHE A 208 -13.45 27.87 -13.68
C PHE A 208 -13.40 27.37 -12.23
N LYS A 209 -12.87 28.19 -11.31
CA LYS A 209 -12.80 27.82 -9.89
C LYS A 209 -14.19 27.58 -9.30
N ALA A 210 -15.15 28.46 -9.57
CA ALA A 210 -16.52 28.30 -9.10
C ALA A 210 -17.15 27.02 -9.67
N LEU A 211 -17.04 26.79 -10.98
CA LEU A 211 -17.57 25.58 -11.61
C LEU A 211 -16.89 24.31 -11.10
N PHE A 212 -15.57 24.33 -10.93
CA PHE A 212 -14.79 23.21 -10.38
C PHE A 212 -15.30 22.85 -8.98
N GLN A 213 -15.49 23.84 -8.11
CA GLN A 213 -15.99 23.62 -6.76
C GLN A 213 -17.41 23.06 -6.75
N ASP A 214 -18.26 23.52 -7.67
CA ASP A 214 -19.63 23.01 -7.81
C ASP A 214 -19.67 21.56 -8.31
N ILE A 215 -18.84 21.21 -9.31
CA ILE A 215 -18.72 19.84 -9.81
C ILE A 215 -18.16 18.90 -8.72
N VAL A 216 -17.13 19.32 -7.99
CA VAL A 216 -16.60 18.53 -6.87
C VAL A 216 -17.65 18.36 -5.78
N SER A 217 -18.42 19.41 -5.47
CA SER A 217 -19.51 19.34 -4.49
C SER A 217 -20.61 18.39 -4.95
N HIS A 218 -20.94 18.37 -6.24
CA HIS A 218 -21.90 17.42 -6.80
C HIS A 218 -21.46 15.97 -6.58
N PHE A 219 -20.22 15.61 -6.94
CA PHE A 219 -19.72 14.24 -6.76
C PHE A 219 -19.45 13.86 -5.30
N ASN A 220 -19.24 14.83 -4.41
CA ASN A 220 -19.06 14.59 -2.98
C ASN A 220 -20.35 14.82 -2.16
N SER A 221 -21.50 15.05 -2.81
CA SER A 221 -22.77 15.39 -2.15
C SER A 221 -23.28 14.33 -1.19
N GLU A 222 -22.76 13.11 -1.28
CA GLU A 222 -23.14 11.97 -0.47
C GLU A 222 -22.08 11.59 0.58
N LEU A 223 -20.95 12.31 0.69
CA LEU A 223 -19.77 11.91 1.47
C LEU A 223 -19.83 12.27 2.98
N GLY A 224 -20.57 13.32 3.33
CA GLY A 224 -20.46 14.00 4.63
C GLY A 224 -19.32 15.05 4.65
N ASP A 225 -19.51 16.17 5.35
CA ASP A 225 -18.67 17.38 5.21
C ASP A 225 -17.27 17.28 5.86
N ASP A 226 -17.07 16.41 6.86
CA ASP A 226 -15.90 16.49 7.75
C ASP A 226 -14.77 15.47 7.47
N ALA A 227 -14.88 14.59 6.46
CA ALA A 227 -14.00 13.41 6.35
C ALA A 227 -13.17 13.30 5.07
N ILE A 228 -12.90 14.41 4.39
CA ILE A 228 -12.14 14.37 3.14
C ILE A 228 -10.72 13.83 3.37
N ASN A 229 -10.09 14.09 4.52
CA ASN A 229 -8.71 13.69 4.80
C ASN A 229 -8.58 12.47 5.70
N ASP A 230 -9.69 11.92 6.17
CA ASP A 230 -9.72 10.77 7.08
C ASP A 230 -9.28 9.49 6.38
N ILE A 231 -8.75 8.52 7.12
CA ILE A 231 -8.33 7.23 6.57
C ILE A 231 -9.42 6.52 5.74
N SER A 232 -10.68 6.74 6.09
CA SER A 232 -11.87 6.22 5.40
C SER A 232 -12.11 6.84 4.00
N ASN A 233 -11.37 7.89 3.65
CA ASN A 233 -11.30 8.45 2.30
C ASN A 233 -9.91 8.28 1.65
N LEU A 234 -9.04 7.41 2.19
CA LEU A 234 -7.68 7.21 1.71
C LEU A 234 -7.38 5.76 1.32
N THR A 235 -6.51 5.59 0.33
CA THR A 235 -6.07 4.27 -0.12
C THR A 235 -4.63 4.30 -0.68
N LEU A 236 -4.01 3.13 -0.86
CA LEU A 236 -2.69 3.03 -1.50
C LEU A 236 -2.84 2.95 -3.01
N LEU A 237 -2.04 3.71 -3.75
CA LEU A 237 -2.04 3.62 -5.20
C LEU A 237 -0.64 3.84 -5.76
N ASP A 238 -0.32 3.19 -6.88
CA ASP A 238 0.95 3.44 -7.57
C ASP A 238 1.00 4.89 -8.07
N SER A 239 2.17 5.51 -7.98
CA SER A 239 2.32 6.92 -8.30
C SER A 239 2.11 7.25 -9.78
N GLU A 240 2.25 6.28 -10.68
CA GLU A 240 1.99 6.49 -12.11
C GLU A 240 0.49 6.71 -12.34
N THR A 241 -0.35 5.84 -11.77
CA THR A 241 -1.81 5.98 -11.83
C THR A 241 -2.29 7.23 -11.13
N ASN A 242 -1.81 7.47 -9.91
CA ASN A 242 -2.20 8.64 -9.11
C ASN A 242 -1.95 9.94 -9.89
N ARG A 243 -0.75 10.09 -10.47
CA ARG A 243 -0.40 11.26 -11.28
C ARG A 243 -1.11 11.31 -12.63
N GLY A 244 -1.56 10.17 -13.14
CA GLY A 244 -2.23 10.04 -14.43
C GLY A 244 -3.56 10.81 -14.49
N TYR A 245 -4.44 10.60 -13.50
CA TYR A 245 -5.73 11.31 -13.45
C TYR A 245 -5.77 12.46 -12.41
N LYS A 246 -4.77 12.58 -11.52
CA LYS A 246 -4.66 13.67 -10.51
C LYS A 246 -5.91 13.78 -9.62
N ASN A 247 -6.44 14.99 -9.43
CA ASN A 247 -7.64 15.26 -8.66
C ASN A 247 -8.93 15.03 -9.48
N ALA A 248 -9.03 13.87 -10.15
CA ALA A 248 -10.21 13.50 -10.93
C ALA A 248 -11.40 13.17 -10.03
N VAL A 249 -12.62 13.23 -10.57
CA VAL A 249 -13.84 12.82 -9.89
C VAL A 249 -13.88 11.30 -9.68
N PHE A 250 -14.48 10.85 -8.57
CA PHE A 250 -14.56 9.42 -8.20
C PHE A 250 -14.91 8.47 -9.36
N PRO A 251 -15.93 8.73 -10.21
CA PRO A 251 -16.28 7.79 -11.29
C PRO A 251 -15.17 7.65 -12.35
N LEU A 252 -14.37 8.70 -12.60
CA LEU A 252 -13.21 8.61 -13.49
C LEU A 252 -12.07 7.81 -12.85
N LYS A 253 -11.79 8.03 -11.55
CA LYS A 253 -10.82 7.25 -10.79
C LYS A 253 -11.19 5.76 -10.84
N ARG A 254 -12.44 5.45 -10.49
CA ARG A 254 -13.01 4.10 -10.56
C ARG A 254 -12.85 3.46 -11.94
N LYS A 255 -13.23 4.17 -13.02
CA LYS A 255 -13.06 3.69 -14.40
C LYS A 255 -11.60 3.36 -14.70
N THR A 256 -10.67 4.20 -14.25
CA THR A 256 -9.22 4.00 -14.45
C THR A 256 -8.72 2.76 -13.71
N ILE A 257 -9.10 2.61 -12.44
CA ILE A 257 -8.73 1.43 -11.62
C ILE A 257 -9.26 0.14 -12.25
N ILE A 258 -10.52 0.12 -12.72
CA ILE A 258 -11.08 -1.02 -13.46
C ILE A 258 -10.28 -1.32 -14.73
N SER A 259 -9.89 -0.30 -15.50
CA SER A 259 -9.11 -0.50 -16.71
C SER A 259 -7.73 -1.10 -16.43
N ARG A 260 -7.08 -0.67 -15.34
CA ARG A 260 -5.77 -1.17 -14.92
C ARG A 260 -5.84 -2.59 -14.38
N ASP A 261 -6.85 -2.90 -13.58
CA ASP A 261 -7.13 -4.26 -13.09
C ASP A 261 -7.36 -5.22 -14.28
N LYS A 262 -8.15 -4.80 -15.28
CA LYS A 262 -8.36 -5.57 -16.52
C LYS A 262 -7.07 -5.79 -17.33
N ALA A 263 -6.12 -4.87 -17.25
CA ALA A 263 -4.82 -4.99 -17.90
C ALA A 263 -3.81 -5.85 -17.10
N GLY A 264 -4.21 -6.37 -15.94
CA GLY A 264 -3.34 -7.17 -15.06
C GLY A 264 -2.29 -6.34 -14.32
N VAL A 265 -2.47 -5.03 -14.23
CA VAL A 265 -1.60 -4.16 -13.44
C VAL A 265 -1.85 -4.41 -11.96
N PHE A 266 -0.77 -4.52 -11.17
CA PHE A 266 -0.88 -4.72 -9.74
C PHE A 266 -1.57 -3.54 -9.06
N ILE A 267 -2.70 -3.81 -8.42
CA ILE A 267 -3.44 -2.88 -7.56
C ILE A 267 -3.62 -3.57 -6.21
N PRO A 268 -3.34 -2.92 -5.07
CA PRO A 268 -3.56 -3.52 -3.76
C PRO A 268 -5.03 -3.91 -3.59
N ILE A 269 -5.27 -5.07 -2.97
CA ILE A 269 -6.62 -5.66 -2.89
C ILE A 269 -7.63 -4.70 -2.26
N CYS A 270 -7.23 -3.96 -1.23
CA CYS A 270 -8.12 -3.02 -0.55
C CYS A 270 -8.43 -1.80 -1.42
N THR A 271 -7.45 -1.31 -2.19
CA THR A 271 -7.67 -0.24 -3.19
C THR A 271 -8.69 -0.69 -4.23
N LYS A 272 -8.56 -1.93 -4.71
CA LYS A 272 -9.54 -2.54 -5.62
C LYS A 272 -10.92 -2.61 -4.97
N ASN A 273 -11.02 -3.10 -3.74
CA ASN A 273 -12.28 -3.24 -3.01
C ASN A 273 -13.00 -1.89 -2.82
N VAL A 274 -12.26 -0.83 -2.49
CA VAL A 274 -12.76 0.54 -2.40
C VAL A 274 -13.41 0.99 -3.72
N PHE A 275 -12.66 0.99 -4.82
CA PHE A 275 -13.19 1.50 -6.09
C PHE A 275 -14.26 0.58 -6.71
N LEU A 276 -14.27 -0.70 -6.36
CA LEU A 276 -15.32 -1.63 -6.78
C LEU A 276 -16.51 -1.68 -5.82
N LYS A 277 -16.43 -0.99 -4.68
CA LYS A 277 -17.43 -0.95 -3.59
C LYS A 277 -17.78 -2.33 -3.04
N TYR A 278 -16.77 -3.14 -2.74
CA TYR A 278 -16.96 -4.51 -2.23
C TYR A 278 -17.31 -4.60 -0.74
N PHE A 279 -17.36 -3.47 -0.04
CA PHE A 279 -17.78 -3.41 1.37
C PHE A 279 -19.31 -3.32 1.54
N SER A 280 -20.05 -3.12 0.43
CA SER A 280 -21.50 -2.95 0.43
C SER A 280 -22.16 -4.11 -0.33
N GLU A 281 -23.17 -4.77 0.26
CA GLU A 281 -23.88 -5.88 -0.40
C GLU A 281 -24.62 -5.43 -1.66
N TYR A 282 -25.26 -4.26 -1.59
CA TYR A 282 -25.95 -3.59 -2.68
C TYR A 282 -25.43 -2.16 -2.77
N PRO A 283 -24.29 -1.92 -3.48
CA PRO A 283 -23.64 -0.63 -3.46
C PRO A 283 -24.58 0.45 -4.00
N PRO A 284 -24.97 1.43 -3.18
CA PRO A 284 -25.78 2.55 -3.66
C PRO A 284 -24.94 3.36 -4.65
N LYS A 285 -25.62 4.00 -5.62
CA LYS A 285 -25.06 5.08 -6.47
C LYS A 285 -23.60 4.85 -6.90
N ILE A 286 -23.37 3.91 -7.83
CA ILE A 286 -22.03 3.45 -8.24
C ILE A 286 -21.04 4.57 -8.63
N SER A 287 -21.55 5.73 -9.04
CA SER A 287 -20.78 6.91 -9.47
C SER A 287 -20.33 7.82 -8.32
N PHE A 288 -20.70 7.54 -7.07
CA PHE A 288 -20.42 8.39 -5.90
C PHE A 288 -19.69 7.58 -4.84
N TRP A 289 -18.81 8.21 -4.05
CA TRP A 289 -18.32 7.62 -2.79
C TRP A 289 -19.19 8.18 -1.67
N THR A 290 -20.04 7.33 -1.10
CA THR A 290 -21.07 7.77 -0.15
C THR A 290 -20.60 7.62 1.30
N GLU A 291 -21.31 8.25 2.23
CA GLU A 291 -21.10 8.12 3.67
C GLU A 291 -21.22 6.65 4.10
N GLU A 292 -22.22 5.92 3.57
CA GLU A 292 -22.36 4.47 3.82
C GLU A 292 -21.16 3.67 3.30
N ASP A 293 -20.63 3.97 2.11
CA ASP A 293 -19.44 3.30 1.58
C ASP A 293 -18.21 3.56 2.46
N ARG A 294 -18.07 4.79 2.95
CA ARG A 294 -17.00 5.23 3.84
C ARG A 294 -17.07 4.51 5.18
N GLU A 295 -18.24 4.48 5.81
CA GLU A 295 -18.48 3.79 7.09
C GLU A 295 -18.24 2.28 7.00
N ASN A 296 -18.69 1.65 5.91
CA ASN A 296 -18.46 0.22 5.67
C ASN A 296 -16.97 -0.09 5.44
N TYR A 297 -16.29 0.73 4.64
CA TYR A 297 -14.85 0.61 4.42
C TYR A 297 -14.07 0.78 5.73
N GLU A 298 -14.41 1.80 6.50
CA GLU A 298 -13.77 2.09 7.78
C GLU A 298 -13.97 0.95 8.79
N THR A 299 -15.20 0.44 8.90
CA THR A 299 -15.54 -0.70 9.77
C THR A 299 -14.72 -1.95 9.40
N ASP A 300 -14.58 -2.26 8.11
CA ASP A 300 -13.76 -3.39 7.66
C ASP A 300 -12.27 -3.15 7.96
N LEU A 301 -11.77 -1.94 7.71
CA LEU A 301 -10.40 -1.56 8.02
C LEU A 301 -10.08 -1.75 9.51
N TYR A 302 -10.95 -1.26 10.41
CA TYR A 302 -10.80 -1.48 11.85
C TYR A 302 -10.83 -2.95 12.20
N THR A 303 -11.82 -3.70 11.70
CA THR A 303 -12.00 -5.12 11.99
C THR A 303 -10.77 -5.94 11.60
N VAL A 304 -10.20 -5.66 10.42
CA VAL A 304 -9.02 -6.38 9.93
C VAL A 304 -7.76 -6.01 10.72
N LEU A 305 -7.64 -4.75 11.15
CA LEU A 305 -6.47 -4.27 11.90
C LEU A 305 -6.55 -4.55 13.41
N ASP A 306 -7.74 -4.76 13.97
CA ASP A 306 -8.07 -4.87 15.40
C ASP A 306 -7.06 -5.69 16.21
N LYS A 307 -6.71 -6.89 15.71
CA LYS A 307 -5.72 -7.80 16.31
C LYS A 307 -4.38 -7.12 16.65
N TYR A 308 -4.02 -6.05 15.95
CA TYR A 308 -2.74 -5.35 16.09
C TYR A 308 -2.87 -3.91 16.60
N LEU A 309 -4.08 -3.46 16.95
CA LEU A 309 -4.34 -2.10 17.42
C LEU A 309 -4.40 -1.96 18.95
N GLU A 310 -4.57 -3.05 19.69
CA GLU A 310 -4.52 -3.07 21.18
C GLU A 310 -3.74 -4.30 21.67
N THR A 311 -2.99 -4.28 22.78
CA THR A 311 -3.39 -3.98 24.16
C THR A 311 -2.38 -3.09 24.90
N ASN A 312 -2.79 -1.88 25.31
CA ASN A 312 -2.27 -1.25 26.52
C ASN A 312 -3.09 -1.81 27.70
N ASP A 313 -2.55 -2.83 28.36
CA ASP A 313 -2.83 -3.05 29.79
C ASP A 313 -1.78 -2.29 30.62
#